data_AF-A0A0R2NUM6-F1
#
_entry.id   AF-A0A0R2NUM6-F1
#
_cell.length_a   1.000
_cell.length_b   1.000
_cell.length_c   1.000
_cell.angle_alpha   90.00
_cell.angle_beta   90.00
_cell.angle_gamma   90.00
#
_symmetry.space_group_name_H-M   'P 1'
#
loop_
_entity.id
_entity.type
_entity.pdbx_description
1 polymer ?
#
loop_
_entity_poly.entity_id
_entity_poly.type
_entity_poly.pdbx_seq_one_letter_code
_entity_poly.pdbx_strand_id
1 'polypeptide(L)'
;MQTGKRLRKYQDTNTVMSTDERLLKSALIFGANANGKTNLIKSLIMLKNLVVNPTSDELQVLDSDTFGYNKKNTSFEICFSMSDDKYEYTLEYNTSEVVLALMM
;
A
#
# COMPACT_ATOMS: atom_id res chain seq x y z
N MET A 1 16.13 -11.28 -31.21
CA MET A 1 15.80 -11.27 -29.77
C MET A 1 16.90 -10.47 -29.08
N GLN A 2 16.64 -9.25 -28.63
CA GLN A 2 17.68 -8.46 -27.94
C GLN A 2 17.71 -8.85 -26.47
N THR A 3 18.77 -9.52 -26.06
CA THR A 3 19.13 -9.81 -24.67
C THR A 3 20.33 -8.96 -24.30
N GLY A 4 20.22 -8.07 -23.31
CA GLY A 4 21.38 -7.36 -22.75
C GLY A 4 21.16 -5.95 -22.16
N LYS A 5 21.51 -5.83 -20.88
CA LYS A 5 21.91 -4.68 -20.02
C LYS A 5 21.13 -3.35 -19.96
N ARG A 6 20.32 -2.94 -20.94
CA ARG A 6 19.37 -1.80 -20.81
C ARG A 6 18.47 -1.71 -22.06
N LEU A 7 17.29 -2.32 -21.99
CA LEU A 7 16.26 -2.12 -23.01
C LEU A 7 15.70 -0.69 -22.89
N ARG A 8 16.21 0.23 -23.71
CA ARG A 8 15.67 1.61 -23.81
C ARG A 8 14.50 1.74 -24.79
N LYS A 9 14.33 0.75 -25.67
CA LYS A 9 13.40 0.79 -26.81
C LYS A 9 11.93 1.08 -26.44
N TYR A 10 11.51 0.71 -25.23
CA TYR A 10 10.13 0.88 -24.77
C TYR A 10 10.02 1.75 -23.52
N GLN A 11 11.04 2.56 -23.23
CA GLN A 11 11.00 3.42 -22.05
C GLN A 11 9.82 4.39 -22.13
N ASP A 12 9.59 5.05 -23.27
CA ASP A 12 8.50 6.03 -23.37
C ASP A 12 7.10 5.40 -23.32
N THR A 13 6.96 4.12 -23.68
CA THR A 13 5.66 3.42 -23.68
C THR A 13 5.38 2.68 -22.39
N ASN A 14 6.41 2.16 -21.70
CA ASN A 14 6.26 1.26 -20.55
C ASN A 14 6.58 1.92 -19.20
N THR A 15 6.94 3.20 -19.20
CA THR A 15 7.24 3.97 -17.98
C THR A 15 6.36 5.19 -17.84
N VAL A 16 6.26 5.71 -16.62
CA VAL A 16 5.66 7.00 -16.27
C VAL A 16 6.71 7.85 -15.55
N MET A 17 6.69 9.16 -15.76
CA MET A 17 7.49 10.09 -14.98
C MET A 17 6.73 10.43 -13.69
N SER A 18 7.39 10.35 -12.54
CA SER A 18 6.87 10.73 -11.24
C SER A 18 8.01 11.30 -10.41
N THR A 19 7.89 12.54 -9.92
CA THR A 19 8.84 13.11 -8.95
C THR A 19 10.32 12.98 -9.40
N ASP A 20 10.58 13.32 -10.67
CA ASP A 20 11.88 13.16 -11.36
C ASP A 20 12.39 11.72 -11.60
N GLU A 21 11.62 10.70 -11.21
CA GLU A 21 11.92 9.30 -11.47
C GLU A 21 11.09 8.74 -12.63
N ARG A 22 11.70 7.82 -13.39
CA ARG A 22 11.02 7.10 -14.47
C ARG A 22 10.63 5.70 -13.98
N LEU A 23 9.38 5.54 -13.58
CA LEU A 23 8.83 4.32 -12.97
C LEU A 23 8.22 3.39 -14.03
N LEU A 24 8.33 2.08 -13.84
CA LEU A 24 7.60 1.12 -14.68
C LEU A 24 6.10 1.20 -14.41
N LYS A 25 5.29 1.07 -15.46
CA LYS A 25 3.82 1.00 -15.36
C LYS A 25 3.31 -0.26 -14.66
N SER A 26 4.17 -1.26 -14.47
CA SER A 26 3.82 -2.53 -13.86
C SER A 26 4.81 -2.91 -12.76
N ALA A 27 4.27 -3.50 -11.70
CA ALA A 27 5.03 -4.17 -10.66
C ALA A 27 4.67 -5.65 -10.66
N LEU A 28 5.67 -6.51 -10.45
CA LEU A 28 5.51 -7.96 -10.41
C LEU A 28 5.85 -8.45 -9.01
N ILE A 29 4.88 -9.08 -8.33
CA ILE A 29 5.06 -9.62 -6.99
C ILE A 29 5.17 -11.15 -7.10
N PHE A 30 6.37 -11.67 -6.80
CA PHE A 30 6.66 -13.11 -6.86
C PHE A 30 6.76 -13.72 -5.46
N GLY A 31 6.49 -15.02 -5.36
CA GLY A 31 6.59 -15.78 -4.11
C GLY A 31 5.85 -17.11 -4.20
N ALA A 32 6.15 -18.06 -3.31
CA ALA A 32 5.46 -19.34 -3.25
C ALA A 32 3.97 -19.18 -2.89
N ASN A 33 3.20 -20.26 -3.07
CA ASN A 33 1.82 -20.29 -2.61
C ASN A 33 1.74 -20.04 -1.11
N ALA A 34 0.69 -19.35 -0.66
CA ALA A 34 0.47 -18.94 0.73
C ALA A 34 1.52 -17.98 1.36
N ASN A 35 2.50 -17.46 0.60
CA ASN A 35 3.48 -16.47 1.11
C ASN A 35 2.92 -15.03 1.25
N GLY A 36 1.61 -14.85 1.36
CA GLY A 36 1.03 -13.52 1.65
C GLY A 36 0.90 -12.54 0.48
N LYS A 37 1.15 -12.94 -0.78
CA LYS A 37 0.97 -12.06 -1.96
C LYS A 37 -0.44 -11.45 -2.04
N THR A 38 -1.46 -12.28 -1.88
CA THR A 38 -2.86 -11.82 -1.82
C THR A 38 -3.13 -10.98 -0.58
N ASN A 39 -2.46 -11.29 0.54
CA ASN A 39 -2.61 -10.54 1.78
C ASN A 39 -2.08 -9.11 1.64
N LEU A 40 -0.96 -8.91 0.94
CA LEU A 40 -0.42 -7.59 0.63
C LEU A 40 -1.40 -6.72 -0.17
N ILE A 41 -2.09 -7.30 -1.16
CA ILE A 41 -3.10 -6.56 -1.94
C ILE A 41 -4.33 -6.25 -1.07
N LYS A 42 -4.79 -7.22 -0.28
CA LYS A 42 -5.91 -7.04 0.67
C LYS A 42 -5.61 -5.96 1.70
N SER A 43 -4.38 -5.91 2.23
CA SER A 43 -3.99 -4.93 3.24
C SER A 43 -3.97 -3.51 2.67
N LEU A 44 -3.61 -3.31 1.40
CA LEU A 44 -3.73 -2.01 0.73
C LEU A 44 -5.19 -1.58 0.53
N ILE A 45 -6.07 -2.52 0.16
CA ILE A 45 -7.52 -2.25 0.04
C ILE A 45 -8.10 -1.86 1.41
N MET A 46 -7.70 -2.57 2.45
CA MET A 46 -8.10 -2.30 3.82
C MET A 46 -7.64 -0.93 4.31
N LEU A 47 -6.37 -0.58 4.09
CA LEU A 47 -5.84 0.75 4.38
C LEU A 47 -6.66 1.84 3.67
N LYS A 48 -6.93 1.66 2.37
CA LYS A 48 -7.79 2.59 1.61
C LYS A 48 -9.17 2.72 2.24
N ASN A 49 -9.81 1.62 2.60
CA ASN A 49 -11.14 1.65 3.20
C ASN A 49 -11.15 2.39 4.53
N LEU A 50 -10.18 2.14 5.39
CA LEU A 50 -10.04 2.82 6.69
C LEU A 50 -9.85 4.33 6.55
N VAL A 51 -9.10 4.77 5.54
CA VAL A 51 -8.79 6.19 5.33
C VAL A 51 -9.93 6.94 4.62
N VAL A 52 -10.58 6.29 3.64
CA VAL A 52 -11.54 6.97 2.75
C VAL A 52 -12.98 6.85 3.24
N ASN A 53 -13.31 5.78 3.97
CA ASN A 53 -14.67 5.56 4.45
C ASN A 53 -14.74 5.83 5.96
N PRO A 54 -15.28 6.99 6.39
CA PRO A 54 -15.47 7.26 7.81
C PRO A 54 -16.50 6.31 8.41
N THR A 55 -16.40 6.08 9.72
CA THR A 55 -17.45 5.38 10.46
C THR A 55 -18.71 6.25 10.54
N SER A 56 -19.88 5.62 10.62
CA SER A 56 -21.16 6.30 10.81
C SER A 56 -21.28 6.93 12.20
N ASP A 57 -20.65 6.29 13.18
CA ASP A 57 -20.65 6.65 14.59
C ASP A 57 -19.44 6.03 15.31
N GLU A 58 -19.30 6.34 16.59
CA GLU A 58 -18.22 5.87 17.47
C GLU A 58 -18.35 4.40 17.93
N LEU A 59 -19.52 3.78 17.75
CA LEU A 59 -19.76 2.38 18.11
C LEU A 59 -19.40 1.42 16.98
N GLN A 60 -19.34 1.92 15.74
CA GLN A 60 -18.92 1.13 14.60
C GLN A 60 -17.46 0.69 14.75
N VAL A 61 -17.24 -0.63 14.69
CA VAL A 61 -15.91 -1.23 14.74
C VAL A 61 -15.14 -0.99 13.44
N LEU A 62 -13.83 -0.85 13.57
CA LEU A 62 -12.90 -0.79 12.44
C LEU A 62 -12.61 -2.19 11.91
N ASP A 63 -12.53 -2.31 10.58
CA ASP A 63 -12.21 -3.58 9.92
C ASP A 63 -10.84 -4.10 10.36
N SER A 64 -10.75 -5.40 10.68
CA SER A 64 -9.49 -6.08 11.03
C SER A 64 -9.44 -7.49 10.43
N ASP A 65 -8.32 -7.88 9.81
CA ASP A 65 -8.09 -9.20 9.22
C ASP A 65 -6.72 -9.75 9.64
N THR A 66 -6.56 -10.01 10.94
CA THR A 66 -5.31 -10.53 11.50
C THR A 66 -5.32 -12.06 11.56
N PHE A 67 -4.16 -12.67 11.24
CA PHE A 67 -4.00 -14.12 11.32
C PHE A 67 -4.02 -14.61 12.78
N GLY A 68 -4.72 -15.71 13.04
CA GLY A 68 -4.64 -16.44 14.31
C GLY A 68 -5.18 -15.68 15.52
N TYR A 69 -6.15 -14.78 15.33
CA TYR A 69 -6.74 -13.96 16.41
C TYR A 69 -5.70 -13.08 17.13
N ASN A 70 -4.72 -12.57 16.39
CA ASN A 70 -3.77 -11.62 16.93
C ASN A 70 -4.49 -10.37 17.45
N LYS A 71 -4.36 -10.11 18.75
CA LYS A 71 -4.97 -8.97 19.45
C LYS A 71 -4.10 -7.71 19.46
N LYS A 72 -2.91 -7.76 18.87
CA LYS A 72 -2.06 -6.58 18.71
C LYS A 72 -2.69 -5.63 17.70
N ASN A 73 -2.31 -4.36 17.80
CA ASN A 73 -2.65 -3.35 16.80
C ASN A 73 -2.12 -3.77 15.42
N THR A 74 -2.84 -3.35 14.39
CA THR A 74 -2.39 -3.42 13.00
C THR A 74 -1.74 -2.10 12.65
N SER A 75 -0.55 -2.17 12.06
CA SER A 75 0.23 -0.99 11.67
C SER A 75 0.48 -0.99 10.16
N PHE A 76 0.30 0.17 9.55
CA PHE A 76 0.65 0.47 8.18
C PHE A 76 1.68 1.58 8.14
N GLU A 77 2.68 1.41 7.29
CA GLU A 77 3.61 2.46 6.91
C GLU A 77 3.66 2.44 5.38
N ILE A 78 3.22 3.53 4.76
CA ILE A 78 3.19 3.66 3.31
C ILE A 78 3.84 4.98 2.91
N CYS A 79 4.60 4.91 1.83
CA CYS A 79 5.09 6.09 1.15
C CYS A 79 4.51 6.12 -0.26
N PHE A 80 3.98 7.27 -0.66
CA PHE A 80 3.41 7.46 -1.99
C PHE A 80 3.66 8.88 -2.48
N SER A 81 3.73 9.03 -3.79
CA SER A 81 3.82 10.34 -4.43
C SER A 81 2.45 10.77 -4.93
N MET A 82 2.13 12.04 -4.77
CA MET A 82 0.97 12.66 -5.40
C MET A 82 1.41 14.00 -5.97
N SER A 83 1.17 14.20 -7.27
CA SER A 83 1.79 15.29 -8.03
C SER A 83 3.32 15.21 -7.92
N ASP A 84 3.98 16.27 -7.48
CA ASP A 84 5.44 16.35 -7.31
C ASP A 84 5.88 16.21 -5.84
N ASP A 85 4.94 15.91 -4.93
CA ASP A 85 5.23 15.74 -3.51
C ASP A 85 5.23 14.26 -3.12
N LYS A 86 6.08 13.93 -2.16
CA LYS A 86 6.21 12.60 -1.58
C LYS A 86 5.71 12.65 -0.14
N TYR A 87 4.83 11.72 0.19
CA TYR A 87 4.19 11.63 1.50
C TYR A 87 4.60 10.36 2.21
N GLU A 88 4.80 10.47 3.52
CA GLU A 88 5.00 9.34 4.41
C GLU A 88 3.82 9.27 5.37
N TYR A 89 3.07 8.16 5.33
CA TYR A 89 1.89 7.97 6.14
C TYR A 89 2.04 6.73 7.04
N THR A 90 1.88 6.96 8.35
CA THR A 90 1.86 5.93 9.37
C THR A 90 0.49 5.87 10.02
N LEU A 91 -0.10 4.68 10.06
CA LEU A 91 -1.38 4.39 10.71
C LEU A 91 -1.23 3.19 11.63
N GLU A 92 -1.62 3.32 12.88
CA GLU A 92 -1.76 2.21 13.83
C GLU A 92 -3.16 2.22 14.43
N TYR A 93 -3.83 1.08 14.42
CA TYR A 93 -5.21 0.97 14.88
C TYR A 93 -5.54 -0.44 15.37
N ASN A 94 -6.67 -0.55 16.07
CA ASN A 94 -7.32 -1.81 16.41
C ASN A 94 -8.81 -1.73 16.05
N THR A 95 -9.59 -2.76 16.34
CA THR A 95 -11.02 -2.81 15.97
C THR A 95 -11.87 -1.72 16.65
N SER A 96 -11.36 -1.08 17.69
CA SER A 96 -12.10 -0.09 18.49
C SER A 96 -11.66 1.35 18.22
N GLU A 97 -10.39 1.58 17.87
CA GLU A 97 -9.87 2.94 17.71
C GLU A 97 -8.64 3.02 16.79
N VAL A 98 -8.37 4.24 16.31
CA VAL A 98 -7.10 4.63 15.70
C VAL A 98 -6.17 5.13 16.82
N VAL A 99 -5.02 4.45 16.99
CA VAL A 99 -4.04 4.74 18.04
C VAL A 99 -3.04 5.80 17.59
N LEU A 100 -2.64 5.77 16.31
CA LEU A 100 -1.72 6.73 15.71
C LEU A 100 -2.11 6.97 14.25
N ALA A 101 -2.12 8.24 13.84
CA ALA A 101 -2.17 8.64 12.44
C ALA A 101 -1.26 9.85 12.23
N LEU A 102 -0.18 9.66 11.47
CA LEU A 102 0.80 10.71 11.15
C LEU A 102 1.01 10.75 9.63
N MET A 103 0.95 11.94 9.05
CA MET A 103 1.30 12.19 7.65
C MET A 103 2.35 13.30 7.62
N MET A 104 3.47 13.03 6.96
CA MET A 104 4.56 13.97 6.71
C MET A 104 4.70 14.25 5.21
#